data_AF-A0A151RLN4-F1
#
_entry.id   AF-A0A151RLN4-F1
#
_cell.length_a   1.000
_cell.length_b   1.000
_cell.length_c   1.000
_cell.angle_alpha   90.00
_cell.angle_beta   90.00
_cell.angle_gamma   90.00
#
_symmetry.space_group_name_H-M   'P 1'
#
loop_
_entity.id
_entity.type
_entity.pdbx_description
1 polymer ?
#
loop_
_entity_poly.entity_id
_entity_poly.type
_entity_poly.pdbx_seq_one_letter_code
_entity_poly.pdbx_strand_id
1 'polypeptide(L)'
;MKTEPLKGAENWRALLRKISVLGNTVLVTGSPNFTVYETDFGFGKPTKVEMVHSPKCMSLAESGDKEGGLELGLVFRSGEFEYFISVIERGLATLKS
;
A
#
# COMPACT_ATOMS: atom_id res chain seq x y z
N MET A 1 -0.99 22.18 -8.98
CA MET A 1 -0.11 22.10 -7.79
C MET A 1 -0.85 22.71 -6.62
N LYS A 2 -0.93 22.05 -5.44
CA LYS A 2 -1.58 22.67 -4.27
C LYS A 2 -0.75 23.89 -3.86
N THR A 3 -1.43 25.00 -3.60
CA THR A 3 -0.82 26.31 -3.30
C THR A 3 -0.10 26.35 -1.95
N GLU A 4 -0.42 25.42 -1.05
CA GLU A 4 0.24 25.24 0.26
C GLU A 4 0.41 23.74 0.55
N PRO A 5 1.57 23.14 0.21
CA PRO A 5 1.88 21.77 0.62
C PRO A 5 1.84 21.65 2.15
N LEU A 6 1.24 20.56 2.66
CA LEU A 6 1.15 20.22 4.09
C LEU A 6 0.27 21.14 4.98
N LYS A 7 -0.55 22.04 4.41
CA LYS A 7 -1.58 22.75 5.19
C LYS A 7 -2.45 21.77 5.99
N GLY A 8 -2.53 21.93 7.31
CA GLY A 8 -3.28 21.04 8.20
C GLY A 8 -2.46 19.91 8.84
N ALA A 9 -1.17 19.78 8.51
CA ALA A 9 -0.30 18.73 9.05
C ALA A 9 -0.11 18.81 10.57
N GLU A 10 -0.23 20.01 11.15
CA GLU A 10 -0.18 20.24 12.60
C GLU A 10 -1.25 19.45 13.37
N ASN A 11 -2.35 19.07 12.70
CA ASN A 11 -3.45 18.31 13.30
C ASN A 11 -3.36 16.79 13.07
N TRP A 12 -2.39 16.30 12.28
CA TRP A 12 -2.32 14.89 11.89
C TRP A 12 -2.16 13.96 13.09
N ARG A 13 -1.42 14.36 14.12
CA ARG A 13 -1.26 13.55 15.34
C ARG A 13 -2.60 13.37 16.07
N ALA A 14 -3.41 14.42 16.14
CA ALA A 14 -4.73 14.36 16.76
C ALA A 14 -5.70 13.49 15.94
N LEU A 15 -5.61 13.57 14.61
CA LEU A 15 -6.37 12.71 13.70
C LEU A 15 -5.99 11.23 13.86
N LEU A 16 -4.69 10.91 13.82
CA LEU A 16 -4.18 9.54 14.00
C LEU A 16 -4.63 8.95 15.33
N ARG A 17 -4.63 9.74 16.41
CA ARG A 17 -5.15 9.30 17.73
C ARG A 17 -6.65 8.98 17.69
N LYS A 18 -7.46 9.77 16.98
CA LYS A 18 -8.90 9.48 16.83
C LYS A 18 -9.11 8.18 16.04
N ILE A 19 -8.37 8.02 14.95
CA ILE A 19 -8.42 6.84 14.08
C ILE A 19 -8.00 5.57 14.82
N SER A 20 -6.94 5.63 15.64
CA SER A 20 -6.45 4.47 16.38
C SER A 20 -7.46 3.93 17.41
N VAL A 21 -8.32 4.79 17.95
CA VAL A 21 -9.40 4.42 18.88
C VAL A 21 -10.55 3.68 18.16
N LEU A 22 -10.80 3.96 16.88
CA LEU A 22 -11.89 3.31 16.13
C LEU A 22 -11.60 1.84 15.78
N GLY A 23 -10.34 1.40 15.83
CA GLY A 23 -9.95 -0.01 15.65
C GLY A 23 -10.06 -0.59 14.22
N ASN A 24 -10.87 0.02 13.36
CA ASN A 24 -11.28 -0.53 12.05
C ASN A 24 -10.61 0.20 10.88
N THR A 25 -9.34 0.59 11.03
CA THR A 25 -8.63 1.37 10.01
C THR A 25 -7.41 0.65 9.49
N VAL A 26 -7.22 0.71 8.18
CA VAL A 26 -6.00 0.31 7.47
C VAL A 26 -5.26 1.58 7.05
N LEU A 27 -3.98 1.66 7.38
CA LEU A 27 -3.09 2.73 6.93
C LEU A 27 -2.45 2.35 5.60
N VAL A 28 -2.49 3.25 4.61
CA VAL A 28 -1.79 3.03 3.34
C VAL A 28 -0.43 3.72 3.38
N THR A 29 0.62 2.98 3.06
CA THR A 29 1.99 3.46 2.99
C THR A 29 2.51 3.33 1.56
N GLY A 30 3.35 4.26 1.12
CA GLY A 30 3.89 4.25 -0.24
C GLY A 30 2.98 4.92 -1.27
N SER A 31 3.46 4.95 -2.51
CA SER A 31 2.77 5.50 -3.67
C SER A 31 3.40 4.92 -4.93
N PRO A 32 2.63 4.61 -5.99
CA PRO A 32 3.20 4.22 -7.28
C PRO A 32 4.03 5.35 -7.93
N ASN A 33 3.88 6.58 -7.45
CA ASN A 33 4.70 7.71 -7.88
C ASN A 33 6.10 7.74 -7.24
N PHE A 34 6.39 6.84 -6.30
CA PHE A 34 7.72 6.75 -5.68
C PHE A 34 8.71 6.01 -6.58
N THR A 35 8.23 5.24 -7.57
CA THR A 35 9.06 4.58 -8.59
C THR A 35 10.21 3.80 -7.96
N VAL A 36 9.91 3.02 -6.91
CA VAL A 36 10.89 2.27 -6.13
C VAL A 36 11.64 1.23 -6.94
N TYR A 37 11.01 0.63 -7.95
CA TYR A 37 11.64 -0.29 -8.90
C TYR A 37 12.58 0.42 -9.89
N GLU A 38 12.52 1.75 -10.00
CA GLU A 38 13.46 2.54 -10.82
C GLU A 38 14.78 2.84 -10.10
N THR A 39 14.89 2.49 -8.82
CA THR A 39 16.11 2.68 -8.03
C THR A 39 17.25 1.82 -8.60
N ASP A 40 18.38 2.42 -9.00
CA ASP A 40 19.57 1.68 -9.43
C ASP A 40 20.82 2.22 -8.71
N PHE A 41 21.49 1.34 -7.96
CA PHE A 41 22.71 1.66 -7.22
C PHE A 41 24.00 1.35 -7.99
N GLY A 42 23.91 0.96 -9.27
CA GLY A 42 25.03 0.54 -10.12
C GLY A 42 25.12 -0.98 -10.34
N PHE A 43 24.18 -1.74 -9.79
CA PHE A 43 24.08 -3.20 -9.95
C PHE A 43 22.82 -3.63 -10.69
N GLY A 44 22.07 -2.69 -11.26
CA GLY A 44 20.78 -2.91 -11.88
C GLY A 44 19.61 -2.64 -10.93
N LYS A 45 18.42 -2.64 -11.51
CA LYS A 45 17.15 -2.39 -10.82
C LYS A 45 16.71 -3.59 -9.95
N PRO A 46 15.95 -3.37 -8.86
CA PRO A 46 15.39 -4.42 -8.04
C PRO A 46 14.51 -5.37 -8.86
N THR A 47 14.65 -6.68 -8.62
CA THR A 47 13.70 -7.68 -9.12
C THR A 47 12.42 -7.72 -8.27
N LYS A 48 12.51 -7.34 -6.98
CA LYS A 48 11.40 -7.35 -6.03
C LYS A 48 11.62 -6.26 -4.98
N VAL A 49 10.55 -5.56 -4.61
CA VAL A 49 10.54 -4.59 -3.50
C VAL A 49 9.51 -5.02 -2.47
N GLU A 50 9.93 -5.13 -1.21
CA GLU A 50 9.04 -5.45 -0.09
C GLU A 50 9.06 -4.28 0.91
N MET A 51 7.88 -3.71 1.15
CA MET A 51 7.71 -2.58 2.07
C MET A 51 7.39 -3.09 3.47
N VAL A 52 8.31 -2.89 4.40
CA VAL A 52 8.14 -3.36 5.79
C VAL A 52 7.20 -2.42 6.54
N HIS A 53 6.09 -2.94 7.05
CA HIS A 53 5.11 -2.20 7.85
C HIS A 53 4.43 -3.10 8.91
N SER A 54 3.60 -2.48 9.76
CA SER A 54 2.84 -3.21 10.78
C SER A 54 1.59 -3.89 10.19
N PRO A 55 1.01 -4.95 10.80
CA PRO A 55 -0.16 -5.68 10.27
C PRO A 55 -1.43 -4.86 10.01
N LYS A 56 -1.50 -3.60 10.46
CA LYS A 56 -2.61 -2.66 10.18
C LYS A 56 -2.31 -1.71 9.02
N CYS A 57 -1.28 -2.01 8.25
CA CYS A 57 -0.85 -1.23 7.11
C CYS A 57 -0.94 -2.03 5.81
N MET A 58 -1.07 -1.30 4.71
CA MET A 58 -0.99 -1.80 3.35
C MET A 58 0.03 -0.94 2.61
N SER A 59 0.99 -1.56 1.94
CA SER A 59 1.88 -0.84 1.04
C SER A 59 1.30 -0.78 -0.36
N LEU A 60 1.60 0.31 -1.05
CA LEU A 60 1.25 0.54 -2.44
C LEU A 60 2.48 1.01 -3.21
N ALA A 61 2.79 0.32 -4.31
CA ALA A 61 3.87 0.66 -5.23
C ALA A 61 3.42 0.39 -6.67
N GLU A 62 4.20 0.90 -7.63
CA GLU A 62 4.13 0.47 -9.02
C GLU A 62 4.54 -1.01 -9.14
N SER A 63 3.98 -1.73 -10.11
CA SER A 63 4.35 -3.12 -10.34
C SER A 63 5.71 -3.23 -11.05
N GLY A 64 6.60 -4.08 -10.52
CA GLY A 64 7.83 -4.45 -11.20
C GLY A 64 7.63 -5.39 -12.40
N ASP A 65 6.48 -6.07 -12.49
CA ASP A 65 6.23 -7.12 -13.50
C ASP A 65 5.46 -6.62 -14.73
N LYS A 66 4.61 -5.59 -14.56
CA LYS A 66 3.71 -5.14 -15.61
C LYS A 66 3.55 -3.62 -15.62
N GLU A 67 3.76 -3.01 -16.79
CA GLU A 67 3.49 -1.60 -17.00
C GLU A 67 2.02 -1.26 -16.71
N GLY A 68 1.81 -0.18 -15.94
CA GLY A 68 0.49 0.23 -15.46
C GLY A 68 -0.11 -0.68 -14.38
N GLY A 69 0.62 -1.71 -13.93
CA GLY A 69 0.25 -2.54 -12.79
C GLY A 69 0.52 -1.86 -11.44
N LEU A 70 -0.15 -2.36 -10.40
CA LEU A 70 0.07 -1.95 -9.01
C LEU A 70 0.46 -3.16 -8.18
N GLU A 71 1.35 -2.93 -7.22
CA GLU A 71 1.74 -3.92 -6.23
C GLU A 71 1.19 -3.53 -4.85
N LEU A 72 0.55 -4.49 -4.18
CA LEU A 72 -0.02 -4.34 -2.85
C LEU A 72 0.71 -5.27 -1.88
N GLY A 73 1.30 -4.72 -0.82
CA GLY A 73 1.92 -5.50 0.25
C GLY A 73 1.10 -5.44 1.52
N LEU A 74 0.76 -6.62 2.06
CA LEU A 74 -0.08 -6.79 3.25
C LEU A 74 0.54 -7.86 4.14
N VAL A 75 0.36 -7.72 5.46
CA VAL A 75 0.83 -8.71 6.44
C VAL A 75 -0.39 -9.33 7.11
N PHE A 76 -0.46 -10.65 7.08
CA PHE A 76 -1.57 -11.43 7.63
C PHE A 76 -1.07 -12.40 8.70
N ARG A 77 -1.94 -12.77 9.65
CA ARG A 77 -1.71 -13.96 10.46
C ARG A 77 -1.99 -15.20 9.62
N SER A 78 -1.42 -16.33 10.03
CA SER A 78 -1.65 -17.62 9.37
C SER A 78 -3.15 -17.92 9.26
N GLY A 79 -3.63 -18.27 8.06
CA GLY A 79 -5.04 -18.59 7.76
C GLY A 79 -5.92 -17.39 7.35
N GLU A 80 -5.48 -16.14 7.56
CA GLU A 80 -6.23 -14.95 7.12
C GLU A 80 -5.99 -14.62 5.64
N PHE A 81 -4.81 -14.98 5.12
CA PHE A 81 -4.39 -14.70 3.76
C PHE A 81 -5.28 -15.41 2.73
N GLU A 82 -5.58 -16.69 2.95
CA GLU A 82 -6.39 -17.51 2.06
C GLU A 82 -7.81 -16.97 1.94
N TYR A 83 -8.37 -16.51 3.07
CA TYR A 83 -9.67 -15.84 3.07
C TYR A 83 -9.61 -14.53 2.27
N PHE A 84 -8.61 -13.68 2.52
CA PHE A 84 -8.44 -12.41 1.81
C PHE A 84 -8.34 -12.61 0.29
N ILE A 85 -7.46 -13.52 -0.16
CA ILE A 85 -7.30 -13.82 -1.58
C ILE A 85 -8.61 -14.30 -2.20
N SER A 86 -9.36 -15.18 -1.51
CA SER A 86 -10.64 -15.66 -2.01
C SER A 86 -11.67 -14.54 -2.23
N VAL A 87 -11.61 -13.47 -1.43
CA VAL A 87 -12.50 -12.30 -1.57
C VAL A 87 -12.06 -11.45 -2.76
N ILE A 88 -10.76 -11.22 -2.91
CA ILE A 88 -10.18 -10.46 -4.03
C ILE A 88 -10.48 -11.16 -5.36
N GLU A 89 -10.25 -12.46 -5.47
CA GLU A 89 -10.50 -13.24 -6.68
C GLU A 89 -11.97 -13.18 -7.10
N ARG A 90 -12.90 -13.32 -6.14
CA ARG A 90 -14.34 -13.18 -6.40
C ARG A 90 -14.70 -11.78 -6.91
N GLY A 91 -14.20 -10.73 -6.27
CA GLY A 91 -14.44 -9.35 -6.70
C GLY A 91 -13.92 -9.08 -8.11
N LEU A 92 -12.72 -9.59 -8.44
CA LEU A 92 -12.14 -9.46 -9.77
C LEU A 92 -12.92 -10.24 -10.84
N ALA A 93 -13.49 -11.40 -10.49
CA ALA A 93 -14.35 -12.14 -11.40
C ALA A 93 -15.64 -11.35 -11.72
N THR A 94 -16.26 -10.72 -10.72
CA THR A 94 -17.45 -9.87 -10.92
C THR A 94 -17.16 -8.62 -11.74
N LEU A 95 -15.95 -8.03 -11.64
CA LEU A 95 -15.59 -6.84 -12.43
C LEU A 95 -15.43 -7.15 -13.93
N LYS A 96 -15.13 -8.40 -14.28
CA LYS A 96 -14.90 -8.85 -15.66
C LYS A 96 -16.18 -9.30 -16.39
N SER A 97 -17.31 -9.40 -15.69
CA SER A 97 -18.63 -9.69 -16.27
C SER A 97 -19.37 -8.40 -16.63
#